data_AF-A0A960VXS5-F1
#
_entry.id   AF-A0A960VXS5-F1
#
_cell.length_a   1.000
_cell.length_b   1.000
_cell.length_c   1.000
_cell.angle_alpha   90.00
_cell.angle_beta   90.00
_cell.angle_gamma   90.00
#
_symmetry.space_group_name_H-M   'P 1'
#
loop_
_entity.id
_entity.type
_entity.pdbx_description
1 polymer ?
#
loop_
_entity_poly.entity_id
_entity_poly.type
_entity_poly.pdbx_seq_one_letter_code
_entity_poly.pdbx_strand_id
1 'polypeptide(L)'
;MQVWFNIYASNHGKLDGVEDIFEILKVIINRCGYKVKITERLEQEAINIIVDEFTNIICNKEIIDFKVNFPNSKLYYVLTEFIEDKFLVKSNNFFGGLGNAAMIAVMNVYFRIYRKDFISPNLKDWLVLCLYFPIVLLYLTKYFLSKLLTKNSQKLSSKLHSLAYMKMRHLGLEQMFRFANGVILTHNMIGFGLRRFDVNILGTIHPEISNYELIKESLFKNKYLGIEITGSITPFRKKYIKKVDQSILLYALNHTIEFCKQITFSDNPSDFRAAYSLHPPQSKSWKYSSPMRIYRALSYDYSLPILTKFFNQHPIEALCLEYKKEKTLVEMHQFYQNPKLFFDEFDKKVIQYTEIAQKENDAIIGKMFKI
;
A
#
# COMPACT_ATOMS: atom_id res chain seq x y z
N MET A 1 -25.98 20.63 -13.70
CA MET A 1 -25.65 19.19 -13.56
C MET A 1 -25.08 18.97 -12.17
N GLN A 2 -25.53 17.94 -11.46
CA GLN A 2 -24.99 17.59 -10.13
C GLN A 2 -23.61 16.94 -10.30
N VAL A 3 -22.57 17.49 -9.67
CA VAL A 3 -21.23 16.90 -9.75
C VAL A 3 -21.21 15.57 -8.99
N TRP A 4 -20.57 14.56 -9.57
CA TRP A 4 -20.41 13.23 -8.98
C TRP A 4 -19.04 12.64 -9.31
N PHE A 5 -18.62 11.66 -8.52
CA PHE A 5 -17.32 11.00 -8.63
C PHE A 5 -17.44 9.59 -9.20
N ASN A 6 -16.53 9.25 -10.08
CA ASN A 6 -16.40 7.92 -10.65
C ASN A 6 -15.06 7.31 -10.19
N ILE A 7 -15.09 6.25 -9.40
CA ILE A 7 -13.90 5.44 -9.09
C ILE A 7 -13.78 4.37 -10.18
N TYR A 8 -12.79 4.51 -11.05
CA TYR A 8 -12.55 3.59 -12.15
C TYR A 8 -11.80 2.35 -11.67
N ALA A 9 -12.41 1.18 -11.83
CA ALA A 9 -11.91 -0.09 -11.31
C ALA A 9 -11.25 -1.00 -12.36
N SER A 10 -11.46 -0.74 -13.65
CA SER A 10 -11.07 -1.68 -14.71
C SER A 10 -9.56 -1.81 -14.94
N ASN A 11 -8.73 -0.93 -14.36
CA ASN A 11 -7.28 -1.04 -14.48
C ASN A 11 -6.64 -2.05 -13.52
N HIS A 12 -7.43 -2.72 -12.68
CA HIS A 12 -6.98 -3.78 -11.77
C HIS A 12 -7.53 -5.14 -12.24
N GLY A 13 -6.65 -6.13 -12.43
CA GLY A 13 -7.07 -7.48 -12.85
C GLY A 13 -7.82 -8.26 -11.76
N LYS A 14 -7.61 -7.88 -10.49
CA LYS A 14 -8.37 -8.32 -9.32
C LYS A 14 -8.50 -7.12 -8.40
N LEU A 15 -9.62 -7.02 -7.71
CA LEU A 15 -9.81 -5.95 -6.74
C LEU A 15 -8.97 -6.20 -5.48
N ASP A 16 -8.56 -7.44 -5.22
CA ASP A 16 -7.86 -7.85 -3.99
C ASP A 16 -6.71 -6.90 -3.62
N GLY A 17 -6.89 -6.15 -2.55
CA GLY A 17 -5.88 -5.23 -2.01
C GLY A 17 -6.08 -3.76 -2.39
N VAL A 18 -6.98 -3.44 -3.31
CA VAL A 18 -7.41 -2.07 -3.62
C VAL A 18 -8.84 -1.75 -3.16
N GLU A 19 -9.62 -2.75 -2.73
CA GLU A 19 -10.98 -2.51 -2.22
C GLU A 19 -10.99 -1.54 -1.03
N ASP A 20 -10.02 -1.67 -0.13
CA ASP A 20 -9.89 -0.77 1.02
C ASP A 20 -9.83 0.69 0.55
N ILE A 21 -9.05 0.95 -0.51
CA ILE A 21 -8.89 2.30 -1.05
C ILE A 21 -10.20 2.78 -1.67
N PHE A 22 -10.91 1.91 -2.41
CA PHE A 22 -12.19 2.27 -2.99
C PHE A 22 -13.23 2.61 -1.92
N GLU A 23 -13.34 1.79 -0.87
CA GLU A 23 -14.28 2.05 0.22
C GLU A 23 -13.86 3.29 1.04
N ILE A 24 -12.57 3.51 1.29
CA ILE A 24 -12.08 4.74 1.93
C ILE A 24 -12.48 5.97 1.12
N LEU A 25 -12.19 5.99 -0.18
CA LEU A 25 -12.55 7.10 -1.06
C LEU A 25 -14.06 7.34 -1.08
N LYS A 26 -14.84 6.26 -1.17
CA LYS A 26 -16.30 6.31 -1.18
C LYS A 26 -16.85 6.91 0.11
N VAL A 27 -16.36 6.49 1.28
CA VAL A 27 -16.75 7.04 2.59
C VAL A 27 -16.43 8.53 2.65
N ILE A 28 -15.20 8.93 2.29
CA ILE A 28 -14.76 10.32 2.30
C ILE A 28 -15.64 11.19 1.39
N ILE A 29 -15.83 10.77 0.14
CA ILE A 29 -16.56 11.55 -0.87
C ILE A 29 -18.04 11.68 -0.49
N ASN A 30 -18.66 10.61 0.00
CA ASN A 30 -20.05 10.65 0.47
C ASN A 30 -20.20 11.55 1.70
N ARG A 31 -19.25 11.53 2.65
CA ARG A 31 -19.25 12.44 3.80
C ARG A 31 -19.22 13.91 3.35
N CYS A 32 -18.43 14.23 2.32
CA CYS A 32 -18.40 15.56 1.73
C CYS A 32 -19.67 15.93 0.95
N GLY A 33 -20.69 15.06 0.91
CA GLY A 33 -22.00 15.32 0.29
C GLY A 33 -22.07 15.03 -1.21
N TYR A 34 -21.08 14.33 -1.78
CA TYR A 34 -21.05 14.01 -3.21
C TYR A 34 -21.42 12.56 -3.49
N LYS A 35 -22.14 12.35 -4.60
CA LYS A 35 -22.42 11.01 -5.09
C LYS A 35 -21.16 10.38 -5.67
N VAL A 36 -20.90 9.12 -5.32
CA VAL A 36 -19.81 8.32 -5.86
C VAL A 36 -20.34 7.02 -6.46
N LYS A 37 -19.76 6.58 -7.57
CA LYS A 37 -19.95 5.24 -8.13
C LYS A 37 -18.60 4.61 -8.39
N ILE A 38 -18.51 3.30 -8.23
CA ILE A 38 -17.40 2.50 -8.72
C ILE A 38 -17.85 1.91 -10.05
N THR A 39 -17.11 2.13 -11.13
CA THR A 39 -17.48 1.65 -12.46
C THR A 39 -16.28 1.09 -13.23
N GLU A 40 -16.57 0.34 -14.28
CA GLU A 40 -15.56 -0.21 -15.19
C GLU A 40 -15.27 0.73 -16.37
N ARG A 41 -15.88 1.92 -16.42
CA ARG A 41 -15.76 2.87 -17.54
C ARG A 41 -15.42 4.26 -17.03
N LEU A 42 -14.74 5.04 -17.85
CA LEU A 42 -14.52 6.46 -17.58
C LEU A 42 -15.76 7.26 -18.02
N GLU A 43 -16.05 8.33 -17.30
CA GLU A 43 -17.31 9.06 -17.39
C GLU A 43 -17.03 10.53 -17.65
N GLN A 44 -17.50 11.06 -18.78
CA GLN A 44 -17.14 12.40 -19.26
C GLN A 44 -17.52 13.51 -18.28
N GLU A 45 -18.70 13.39 -17.66
CA GLU A 45 -19.28 14.40 -16.78
C GLU A 45 -18.86 14.23 -15.30
N ALA A 46 -18.14 13.15 -14.99
CA ALA A 46 -17.72 12.83 -13.62
C ALA A 46 -16.29 13.33 -13.33
N ILE A 47 -16.00 13.47 -12.05
CA ILE A 47 -14.61 13.49 -11.57
C ILE A 47 -14.13 12.03 -11.50
N ASN A 48 -13.25 11.63 -12.43
CA ASN A 48 -12.74 10.26 -12.50
C ASN A 48 -11.52 10.11 -11.59
N ILE A 49 -11.59 9.15 -10.67
CA ILE A 49 -10.51 8.76 -9.78
C ILE A 49 -10.00 7.38 -10.22
N ILE A 50 -8.70 7.27 -10.47
CA ILE A 50 -8.03 6.04 -10.88
C ILE A 50 -6.98 5.67 -9.82
N VAL A 51 -7.12 4.50 -9.20
CA VAL A 51 -6.09 3.98 -8.28
C VAL A 51 -4.98 3.34 -9.10
N ASP A 52 -3.73 3.73 -8.89
CA ASP A 52 -2.62 3.40 -9.78
C ASP A 52 -2.35 1.89 -9.88
N GLU A 53 -2.09 1.39 -11.10
CA GLU A 53 -1.63 0.02 -11.38
C GLU A 53 -0.91 0.00 -12.72
N PHE A 54 -1.51 0.64 -13.74
CA PHE A 54 -0.91 1.01 -15.05
C PHE A 54 -0.02 -0.02 -15.74
N THR A 55 -0.17 -1.31 -15.41
CA THR A 55 0.56 -2.42 -16.01
C THR A 55 -0.14 -2.94 -17.27
N ASN A 56 -1.46 -2.77 -17.38
CA ASN A 56 -2.26 -3.27 -18.50
C ASN A 56 -2.25 -2.28 -19.69
N ILE A 57 -1.87 -2.76 -20.88
CA ILE A 57 -1.82 -1.95 -22.11
C ILE A 57 -3.17 -1.50 -22.62
N ILE A 58 -4.18 -2.35 -22.49
CA ILE A 58 -5.54 -2.06 -22.97
C ILE A 58 -6.12 -0.94 -22.12
N CYS A 59 -6.08 -1.08 -20.80
CA CYS A 59 -6.59 -0.06 -19.88
C CYS A 59 -5.81 1.26 -19.99
N ASN A 60 -4.48 1.22 -20.13
CA ASN A 60 -3.69 2.44 -20.32
C ASN A 60 -4.11 3.17 -21.60
N LYS A 61 -4.33 2.43 -22.69
CA LYS A 61 -4.80 3.01 -23.95
C LYS A 61 -6.20 3.59 -23.81
N GLU A 62 -7.12 2.91 -23.12
CA GLU A 62 -8.48 3.41 -22.85
C GLU A 62 -8.45 4.75 -22.11
N ILE A 63 -7.59 4.90 -21.10
CA ILE A 63 -7.43 6.16 -20.35
C ILE A 63 -6.91 7.28 -21.27
N ILE A 64 -5.90 6.97 -22.10
CA ILE A 64 -5.33 7.92 -23.06
C ILE A 64 -6.40 8.35 -24.07
N ASP A 65 -7.06 7.39 -24.72
CA ASP A 65 -8.08 7.63 -25.74
C ASP A 65 -9.26 8.42 -25.14
N PHE A 66 -9.68 8.11 -23.91
CA PHE A 66 -10.69 8.87 -23.19
C PHE A 66 -10.28 10.33 -23.00
N LYS A 67 -9.05 10.60 -22.56
CA LYS A 67 -8.57 11.98 -22.35
C LYS A 67 -8.41 12.74 -23.67
N VAL A 68 -8.04 12.06 -24.75
CA VAL A 68 -7.97 12.65 -26.10
C VAL A 68 -9.37 13.03 -26.61
N ASN A 69 -10.35 12.14 -26.44
CA ASN A 69 -11.73 12.37 -26.89
C ASN A 69 -12.48 13.37 -26.01
N PHE A 70 -12.15 13.42 -24.72
CA PHE A 70 -12.79 14.29 -23.73
C PHE A 70 -11.74 15.13 -22.98
N PRO A 71 -11.11 16.13 -23.63
CA PRO A 71 -9.98 16.87 -23.06
C PRO A 71 -10.33 17.59 -21.75
N ASN A 72 -11.59 18.00 -21.58
CA ASN A 72 -12.09 18.69 -20.39
C ASN A 72 -12.47 17.74 -19.23
N SER A 73 -12.45 16.42 -19.45
CA SER A 73 -12.72 15.45 -18.37
C SER A 73 -11.67 15.58 -17.27
N LYS A 74 -12.06 15.35 -16.01
CA LYS A 74 -11.13 15.41 -14.87
C LYS A 74 -10.65 14.01 -14.50
N LEU A 75 -9.33 13.82 -14.53
CA LEU A 75 -8.66 12.58 -14.15
C LEU A 75 -7.74 12.81 -12.95
N TYR A 76 -8.01 12.14 -11.83
CA TYR A 76 -7.17 12.17 -10.64
C TYR A 76 -6.64 10.79 -10.32
N TYR A 77 -5.36 10.69 -10.01
CA TYR A 77 -4.73 9.41 -9.71
C TYR A 77 -4.43 9.24 -8.24
N VAL A 78 -4.79 8.10 -7.66
CA VAL A 78 -4.44 7.72 -6.29
C VAL A 78 -3.23 6.81 -6.34
N LEU A 79 -2.12 7.26 -5.79
CA LEU A 79 -0.85 6.55 -5.85
C LEU A 79 -0.65 5.70 -4.61
N THR A 80 -0.44 4.40 -4.78
CA THR A 80 -0.30 3.45 -3.67
C THR A 80 1.14 2.99 -3.44
N GLU A 81 2.03 3.15 -4.42
CA GLU A 81 3.41 2.64 -4.34
C GLU A 81 4.47 3.74 -4.19
N PHE A 82 5.57 3.38 -3.54
CA PHE A 82 6.70 4.27 -3.35
C PHE A 82 7.61 4.28 -4.58
N ILE A 83 7.78 5.45 -5.20
CA ILE A 83 8.78 5.62 -6.27
C ILE A 83 10.16 5.73 -5.63
N GLU A 84 11.00 4.72 -5.86
CA GLU A 84 12.36 4.66 -5.33
C GLU A 84 13.38 4.95 -6.43
N ASP A 85 14.28 5.89 -6.17
CA ASP A 85 15.41 6.22 -7.04
C ASP A 85 16.71 5.81 -6.34
N LYS A 86 17.35 4.76 -6.85
CA LYS A 86 18.62 4.24 -6.32
C LYS A 86 19.45 3.72 -7.46
N PHE A 87 20.77 3.85 -7.34
CA PHE A 87 21.70 3.29 -8.33
C PHE A 87 21.33 3.73 -9.76
N LEU A 88 21.01 5.01 -9.94
CA LEU A 88 20.64 5.63 -11.22
C LEU A 88 19.40 5.03 -11.91
N VAL A 89 18.66 4.15 -11.24
CA VAL A 89 17.42 3.56 -11.76
C VAL A 89 16.23 3.92 -10.89
N LYS A 90 15.06 4.00 -11.54
CA LYS A 90 13.78 4.25 -10.87
C LYS A 90 12.80 3.12 -11.12
N SER A 91 12.11 2.72 -10.07
CA SER A 91 11.02 1.74 -10.09
C SER A 91 10.18 1.90 -8.83
N ASN A 92 8.94 1.40 -8.87
CA ASN A 92 8.12 1.32 -7.66
C ASN A 92 8.69 0.28 -6.69
N ASN A 93 8.64 0.56 -5.39
CA ASN A 93 9.09 -0.30 -4.30
C ASN A 93 10.50 -0.91 -4.48
N PHE A 94 11.43 -0.13 -5.05
CA PHE A 94 12.78 -0.62 -5.31
C PHE A 94 13.66 -0.66 -4.04
N PHE A 95 13.59 -1.80 -3.33
CA PHE A 95 14.37 -2.08 -2.11
C PHE A 95 15.56 -3.03 -2.35
N GLY A 96 15.93 -3.28 -3.61
CA GLY A 96 17.01 -4.19 -4.00
C GLY A 96 18.42 -3.58 -4.00
N GLY A 97 19.42 -4.41 -4.28
CA GLY A 97 20.82 -3.99 -4.49
C GLY A 97 21.19 -3.83 -5.98
N LEU A 98 22.50 -3.66 -6.25
CA LEU A 98 23.05 -3.41 -7.59
C LEU A 98 22.60 -4.40 -8.68
N GLY A 99 22.54 -5.70 -8.37
CA GLY A 99 22.08 -6.70 -9.35
C GLY A 99 20.61 -6.51 -9.77
N ASN A 100 19.74 -6.05 -8.86
CA ASN A 100 18.36 -5.71 -9.22
C ASN A 100 18.33 -4.40 -10.03
N ALA A 101 19.20 -3.43 -9.71
CA ALA A 101 19.31 -2.19 -10.48
C ALA A 101 19.69 -2.47 -11.93
N ALA A 102 20.65 -3.37 -12.16
CA ALA A 102 21.06 -3.79 -13.50
C ALA A 102 19.91 -4.41 -14.29
N MET A 103 19.11 -5.30 -13.68
CA MET A 103 17.93 -5.86 -14.32
C MET A 103 16.85 -4.80 -14.62
N ILE A 104 16.64 -3.84 -13.70
CA ILE A 104 15.71 -2.73 -13.93
C ILE A 104 16.18 -1.84 -15.10
N ALA A 105 17.48 -1.60 -15.26
CA ALA A 105 18.02 -0.83 -16.37
C ALA A 105 17.72 -1.51 -17.73
N VAL A 106 17.91 -2.84 -17.82
CA VAL A 106 17.52 -3.62 -19.01
C VAL A 106 16.02 -3.53 -19.26
N MET A 107 15.21 -3.78 -18.23
CA MET A 107 13.74 -3.74 -18.32
C MET A 107 13.22 -2.35 -18.73
N ASN A 108 13.85 -1.27 -18.25
CA ASN A 108 13.50 0.10 -18.61
C ASN A 108 13.56 0.32 -20.12
N VAL A 109 14.70 -0.02 -20.74
CA VAL A 109 14.89 0.14 -22.19
C VAL A 109 14.00 -0.83 -22.95
N TYR A 110 14.01 -2.11 -22.57
CA TYR A 110 13.21 -3.15 -23.23
C TYR A 110 11.72 -2.81 -23.27
N PHE A 111 11.11 -2.43 -22.13
CA PHE A 111 9.69 -2.12 -22.10
C PHE A 111 9.35 -0.86 -22.89
N ARG A 112 10.16 0.20 -22.85
CA ARG A 112 9.90 1.42 -23.64
C ARG A 112 10.04 1.22 -25.15
N ILE A 113 10.83 0.24 -25.59
CA ILE A 113 10.91 -0.15 -27.02
C ILE A 113 9.68 -0.99 -27.40
N TYR A 114 9.35 -1.98 -26.58
CA TYR A 114 8.31 -2.96 -26.91
C TYR A 114 6.89 -2.40 -26.75
N ARG A 115 6.68 -1.51 -25.78
CA ARG A 115 5.36 -0.94 -25.46
C ARG A 115 5.22 0.48 -25.99
N LYS A 116 4.42 0.61 -27.05
CA LYS A 116 4.14 1.89 -27.72
C LYS A 116 3.37 2.89 -26.87
N ASP A 117 2.66 2.44 -25.85
CA ASP A 117 1.94 3.32 -24.92
C ASP A 117 2.87 3.97 -23.88
N PHE A 118 4.13 3.53 -23.78
CA PHE A 118 5.12 4.17 -22.91
C PHE A 118 5.94 5.22 -23.68
N ILE A 119 6.49 6.19 -22.94
CA ILE A 119 7.44 7.16 -23.48
C ILE A 119 8.69 6.40 -23.95
N SER A 120 9.11 6.63 -25.19
CA SER A 120 10.30 6.02 -25.79
C SER A 120 11.57 6.25 -24.95
N PRO A 121 12.54 5.33 -24.97
CA PRO A 121 13.76 5.48 -24.19
C PRO A 121 14.58 6.67 -24.69
N ASN A 122 15.12 7.46 -23.76
CA ASN A 122 16.00 8.59 -24.08
C ASN A 122 17.49 8.19 -23.95
N LEU A 123 18.41 9.09 -24.30
CA LEU A 123 19.86 8.84 -24.23
C LEU A 123 20.31 8.42 -22.82
N LYS A 124 19.75 9.01 -21.77
CA LYS A 124 20.08 8.67 -20.38
C LYS A 124 19.72 7.23 -20.06
N ASP A 125 18.57 6.73 -20.53
CA ASP A 125 18.16 5.35 -20.33
C ASP A 125 19.18 4.36 -20.93
N TRP A 126 19.66 4.65 -22.13
CA TRP A 126 20.69 3.87 -22.81
C TRP A 126 22.05 3.93 -22.10
N LEU A 127 22.49 5.11 -21.67
CA LEU A 127 23.74 5.27 -20.92
C LEU A 127 23.72 4.49 -19.61
N VAL A 128 22.60 4.53 -18.88
CA VAL A 128 22.43 3.74 -17.65
C VAL A 128 22.47 2.24 -17.96
N LEU A 129 21.84 1.78 -19.04
CA LEU A 129 21.95 0.38 -19.47
C LEU A 129 23.38 -0.01 -19.82
N CYS A 130 24.11 0.80 -20.59
CA CYS A 130 25.52 0.55 -20.92
C CYS A 130 26.40 0.43 -19.67
N LEU A 131 26.20 1.31 -18.69
CA LEU A 131 26.91 1.25 -17.40
C LEU A 131 26.62 -0.06 -16.65
N TYR A 132 25.39 -0.55 -16.70
CA TYR A 132 24.98 -1.79 -16.03
C TYR A 132 25.27 -3.06 -16.84
N PHE A 133 25.61 -2.96 -18.12
CA PHE A 133 25.77 -4.10 -19.02
C PHE A 133 26.74 -5.18 -18.49
N PRO A 134 27.92 -4.85 -17.91
CA PRO A 134 28.80 -5.87 -17.33
C PRO A 134 28.13 -6.67 -16.19
N ILE A 135 27.36 -6.00 -15.34
CA ILE A 135 26.65 -6.65 -14.23
C ILE A 135 25.53 -7.55 -14.75
N VAL A 136 24.83 -7.12 -15.80
CA VAL A 136 23.81 -7.93 -16.48
C VAL A 136 24.43 -9.21 -17.04
N LEU A 137 25.56 -9.11 -17.74
CA LEU A 137 26.26 -10.28 -18.27
C LEU A 137 26.66 -11.26 -17.17
N LEU A 138 27.23 -10.78 -16.06
CA LEU A 138 27.55 -11.62 -14.90
C LEU A 138 26.30 -12.29 -14.30
N TYR A 139 25.17 -11.59 -14.30
CA TYR A 139 23.91 -12.14 -13.78
C TYR A 139 23.35 -13.24 -14.69
N LEU A 140 23.42 -13.03 -16.01
CA LEU A 140 22.98 -13.99 -17.01
C LEU A 140 23.88 -15.24 -17.01
N THR A 141 25.21 -15.08 -16.98
CA THR A 141 26.13 -16.23 -16.91
C THR A 141 25.88 -17.04 -15.66
N LYS A 142 25.72 -16.40 -14.49
CA LYS A 142 25.35 -17.07 -13.25
C LYS A 142 24.00 -17.78 -13.37
N TYR A 143 23.01 -17.19 -14.03
CA TYR A 143 21.72 -17.82 -14.26
C TYR A 143 21.85 -19.09 -15.10
N PHE A 144 22.51 -19.02 -16.26
CA PHE A 144 22.71 -20.18 -17.12
C PHE A 144 23.50 -21.29 -16.42
N LEU A 145 24.57 -20.95 -15.71
CA LEU A 145 25.32 -21.91 -14.88
C LEU A 145 24.44 -22.52 -13.80
N SER A 146 23.63 -21.72 -13.10
CA SER A 146 22.72 -22.24 -12.07
C SER A 146 21.63 -23.13 -12.65
N LYS A 147 21.15 -22.87 -13.87
CA LYS A 147 20.15 -23.70 -14.56
C LYS A 147 20.74 -25.05 -14.98
N LEU A 148 22.02 -25.06 -15.36
CA LEU A 148 22.77 -26.29 -15.65
C LEU A 148 23.04 -27.11 -14.39
N LEU A 149 23.38 -26.44 -13.28
CA LEU A 149 23.84 -27.09 -12.04
C LEU A 149 22.73 -27.36 -11.01
N THR A 150 21.61 -26.64 -11.03
CA THR A 150 20.56 -26.70 -9.99
C THR A 150 19.15 -26.59 -10.56
N LYS A 151 18.18 -27.31 -9.97
CA LYS A 151 16.75 -27.24 -10.32
C LYS A 151 16.03 -25.96 -9.86
N ASN A 152 16.73 -24.95 -9.32
CA ASN A 152 16.12 -23.83 -8.58
C ASN A 152 15.71 -22.61 -9.45
N SER A 153 15.27 -22.84 -10.69
CA SER A 153 14.92 -21.79 -11.67
C SER A 153 13.71 -20.93 -11.25
N GLN A 154 12.78 -21.49 -10.48
CA GLN A 154 11.52 -20.84 -10.09
C GLN A 154 11.72 -19.60 -9.20
N LYS A 155 12.75 -19.60 -8.34
CA LYS A 155 13.06 -18.46 -7.45
C LYS A 155 13.58 -17.25 -8.21
N LEU A 156 14.31 -17.46 -9.31
CA LEU A 156 14.78 -16.35 -10.13
C LEU A 156 13.66 -15.78 -11.00
N SER A 157 12.87 -16.66 -11.63
CA SER A 157 11.72 -16.24 -12.45
C SER A 157 10.74 -15.37 -11.65
N SER A 158 10.33 -15.80 -10.45
CA SER A 158 9.47 -15.00 -9.57
C SER A 158 10.07 -13.64 -9.19
N LYS A 159 11.38 -13.59 -8.92
CA LYS A 159 12.08 -12.33 -8.65
C LYS A 159 12.09 -11.39 -9.85
N LEU A 160 12.39 -11.91 -11.04
CA LEU A 160 12.40 -11.12 -12.28
C LEU A 160 11.00 -10.63 -12.64
N HIS A 161 9.98 -11.47 -12.46
CA HIS A 161 8.59 -11.09 -12.64
C HIS A 161 8.20 -9.93 -11.70
N SER A 162 8.56 -9.99 -10.43
CA SER A 162 8.31 -8.89 -9.47
C SER A 162 9.02 -7.59 -9.87
N LEU A 163 10.27 -7.64 -10.32
CA LEU A 163 11.00 -6.46 -10.80
C LEU A 163 10.37 -5.89 -12.08
N ALA A 164 10.01 -6.75 -13.02
CA ALA A 164 9.36 -6.39 -14.27
C ALA A 164 8.02 -5.70 -14.01
N TYR A 165 7.19 -6.30 -13.15
CA TYR A 165 5.90 -5.77 -12.74
C TYR A 165 6.03 -4.36 -12.15
N MET A 166 6.90 -4.19 -11.14
CA MET A 166 7.09 -2.88 -10.50
C MET A 166 7.65 -1.83 -11.45
N LYS A 167 8.49 -2.24 -12.41
CA LYS A 167 9.03 -1.33 -13.42
C LYS A 167 7.97 -0.94 -14.45
N MET A 168 7.17 -1.89 -14.94
CA MET A 168 6.05 -1.59 -15.85
C MET A 168 5.05 -0.64 -15.20
N ARG A 169 4.68 -0.88 -13.95
CA ARG A 169 3.79 0.01 -13.19
C ARG A 169 4.34 1.43 -13.11
N HIS A 170 5.63 1.59 -12.83
CA HIS A 170 6.29 2.88 -12.81
C HIS A 170 6.30 3.59 -14.19
N LEU A 171 6.59 2.86 -15.27
CA LEU A 171 6.59 3.40 -16.64
C LEU A 171 5.20 3.82 -17.10
N GLY A 172 4.18 3.01 -16.78
CA GLY A 172 2.79 3.35 -17.03
C GLY A 172 2.39 4.61 -16.27
N LEU A 173 2.73 4.69 -14.98
CA LEU A 173 2.47 5.88 -14.16
C LEU A 173 3.10 7.16 -14.76
N GLU A 174 4.37 7.09 -15.18
CA GLU A 174 5.08 8.21 -15.80
C GLU A 174 4.36 8.70 -17.06
N GLN A 175 3.86 7.79 -17.91
CA GLN A 175 3.06 8.17 -19.07
C GLN A 175 1.74 8.83 -18.64
N MET A 176 1.04 8.23 -17.68
CA MET A 176 -0.28 8.67 -17.28
C MET A 176 -0.28 10.09 -16.70
N PHE A 177 0.80 10.50 -16.02
CA PHE A 177 0.92 11.85 -15.44
C PHE A 177 0.67 12.99 -16.43
N ARG A 178 0.92 12.79 -17.73
CA ARG A 178 0.63 13.77 -18.78
C ARG A 178 -0.86 14.06 -18.95
N PHE A 179 -1.71 13.17 -18.46
CA PHE A 179 -3.17 13.23 -18.57
C PHE A 179 -3.85 13.53 -17.23
N ALA A 180 -3.09 13.64 -16.14
CA ALA A 180 -3.62 13.85 -14.80
C ALA A 180 -3.94 15.33 -14.54
N ASN A 181 -5.11 15.61 -13.97
CA ASN A 181 -5.44 16.91 -13.37
C ASN A 181 -4.82 17.07 -11.97
N GLY A 182 -4.53 15.95 -11.31
CA GLY A 182 -3.83 15.93 -10.04
C GLY A 182 -3.60 14.52 -9.51
N VAL A 183 -2.78 14.42 -8.48
CA VAL A 183 -2.44 13.16 -7.82
C VAL A 183 -2.76 13.24 -6.33
N ILE A 184 -3.29 12.14 -5.82
CA ILE A 184 -3.65 11.91 -4.42
C ILE A 184 -2.72 10.82 -3.91
N LEU A 185 -2.14 10.98 -2.73
CA LEU A 185 -1.20 10.03 -2.16
C LEU A 185 -1.89 9.18 -1.10
N THR A 186 -1.58 7.88 -1.01
CA THR A 186 -1.97 7.08 0.17
C THR A 186 -0.97 7.21 1.33
N HIS A 187 0.19 7.83 1.07
CA HIS A 187 1.25 8.03 2.05
C HIS A 187 2.13 9.22 1.68
N ASN A 188 2.42 10.10 2.64
CA ASN A 188 3.25 11.31 2.43
C ASN A 188 4.60 11.01 1.77
N MET A 189 5.22 9.87 2.14
CA MET A 189 6.52 9.48 1.58
C MET A 189 6.51 9.23 0.07
N ILE A 190 5.36 8.93 -0.54
CA ILE A 190 5.23 8.78 -2.00
C ILE A 190 5.56 10.12 -2.69
N GLY A 191 5.15 11.25 -2.09
CA GLY A 191 5.39 12.59 -2.62
C GLY A 191 6.86 12.94 -2.81
N PHE A 192 7.79 12.36 -2.04
CA PHE A 192 9.23 12.58 -2.24
C PHE A 192 9.72 12.04 -3.58
N GLY A 193 9.19 10.89 -4.02
CA GLY A 193 9.51 10.31 -5.31
C GLY A 193 8.92 11.09 -6.49
N LEU A 194 7.87 11.89 -6.23
CA LEU A 194 7.17 12.68 -7.23
C LEU A 194 7.82 14.04 -7.52
N ARG A 195 8.73 14.53 -6.67
CA ARG A 195 9.37 15.86 -6.82
C ARG A 195 10.06 16.11 -8.18
N ARG A 196 10.30 15.05 -8.96
CA ARG A 196 10.94 15.13 -10.28
C ARG A 196 9.96 15.05 -11.44
N PHE A 197 8.67 14.97 -11.14
CA PHE A 197 7.59 14.98 -12.11
C PHE A 197 6.83 16.29 -11.96
N ASP A 198 6.45 16.89 -13.08
CA ASP A 198 5.59 18.07 -13.09
C ASP A 198 4.14 17.62 -12.91
N VAL A 199 3.77 17.34 -11.66
CA VAL A 199 2.44 16.83 -11.29
C VAL A 199 1.86 17.62 -10.14
N ASN A 200 0.57 17.94 -10.23
CA ASN A 200 -0.14 18.65 -9.18
C ASN A 200 -0.53 17.69 -8.04
N ILE A 201 0.24 17.71 -6.95
CA ILE A 201 -0.03 16.89 -5.75
C ILE A 201 -1.10 17.57 -4.90
N LEU A 202 -2.27 16.93 -4.79
CA LEU A 202 -3.40 17.48 -4.04
C LEU A 202 -3.23 17.32 -2.52
N GLY A 203 -2.64 16.21 -2.10
CA GLY A 203 -2.43 15.86 -0.69
C GLY A 203 -2.35 14.35 -0.48
N THR A 204 -2.35 13.95 0.79
CA THR A 204 -2.39 12.55 1.20
C THR A 204 -3.76 12.24 1.79
N ILE A 205 -4.43 11.20 1.29
CA ILE A 205 -5.67 10.73 1.89
C ILE A 205 -5.39 10.04 3.21
N HIS A 206 -6.21 10.37 4.20
CA HIS A 206 -6.17 9.76 5.52
C HIS A 206 -7.46 8.95 5.71
N PRO A 207 -7.39 7.64 5.97
CA PRO A 207 -8.61 6.85 6.12
C PRO A 207 -9.38 7.31 7.37
N GLU A 208 -10.66 7.61 7.22
CA GLU A 208 -11.48 8.14 8.33
C GLU A 208 -12.06 7.00 9.18
N ILE A 209 -11.95 7.09 10.51
CA ILE A 209 -12.58 6.14 11.43
C ILE A 209 -14.04 6.54 11.64
N SER A 210 -14.91 6.15 10.71
CA SER A 210 -16.35 6.51 10.73
C SER A 210 -17.19 5.60 11.62
N ASN A 211 -16.71 4.40 11.94
CA ASN A 211 -17.43 3.37 12.71
C ASN A 211 -16.88 3.20 14.13
N TYR A 212 -16.46 4.28 14.78
CA TYR A 212 -15.74 4.20 16.07
C TYR A 212 -16.52 3.48 17.18
N GLU A 213 -17.82 3.75 17.31
CA GLU A 213 -18.65 3.07 18.33
C GLU A 213 -18.66 1.56 18.14
N LEU A 214 -18.75 1.09 16.88
CA LEU A 214 -18.68 -0.33 16.56
C LEU A 214 -17.30 -0.93 16.89
N ILE A 215 -16.22 -0.18 16.64
CA ILE A 215 -14.86 -0.58 17.04
C ILE A 215 -14.79 -0.74 18.56
N LYS A 216 -15.30 0.24 19.32
CA LYS A 216 -15.31 0.24 20.79
C LYS A 216 -16.07 -0.96 21.35
N GLU A 217 -17.21 -1.29 20.75
CA GLU A 217 -18.02 -2.45 21.14
C GLU A 217 -17.38 -3.80 20.79
N SER A 218 -16.48 -3.84 19.79
CA SER A 218 -15.99 -5.09 19.18
C SER A 218 -14.53 -5.44 19.48
N LEU A 219 -13.66 -4.47 19.78
CA LEU A 219 -12.19 -4.64 19.89
C LEU A 219 -11.76 -5.78 20.83
N PHE A 220 -12.53 -6.02 21.89
CA PHE A 220 -12.29 -7.07 22.89
C PHE A 220 -13.49 -8.00 23.11
N LYS A 221 -14.59 -7.80 22.36
CA LYS A 221 -15.82 -8.58 22.50
C LYS A 221 -15.89 -9.60 21.38
N ASN A 222 -16.25 -10.85 21.70
CA ASN A 222 -16.27 -11.94 20.74
C ASN A 222 -14.93 -12.11 20.00
N LYS A 223 -13.83 -11.86 20.71
CA LYS A 223 -12.45 -12.10 20.29
C LYS A 223 -11.79 -13.04 21.29
N TYR A 224 -10.71 -13.72 20.90
CA TYR A 224 -9.82 -14.35 21.88
C TYR A 224 -8.62 -13.46 22.18
N LEU A 225 -8.05 -13.64 23.36
CA LEU A 225 -6.77 -13.03 23.72
C LEU A 225 -5.64 -13.73 22.96
N GLY A 226 -5.23 -13.12 21.85
CA GLY A 226 -4.16 -13.61 21.01
C GLY A 226 -3.67 -12.56 20.03
N ILE A 227 -2.78 -12.96 19.13
CA ILE A 227 -2.18 -12.06 18.12
C ILE A 227 -2.33 -12.69 16.73
N GLU A 228 -2.67 -11.88 15.73
CA GLU A 228 -2.69 -12.28 14.32
C GLU A 228 -1.75 -11.43 13.48
N ILE A 229 -1.21 -11.98 12.38
CA ILE A 229 -0.54 -11.21 11.33
C ILE A 229 -1.30 -11.38 10.04
N THR A 230 -1.79 -10.26 9.51
CA THR A 230 -2.48 -10.20 8.22
C THR A 230 -1.54 -9.85 7.06
N GLY A 231 -1.84 -10.41 5.90
CA GLY A 231 -1.20 -10.10 4.61
C GLY A 231 0.03 -10.95 4.28
N SER A 232 0.85 -10.50 3.33
CA SER A 232 1.94 -11.33 2.78
C SER A 232 2.96 -11.73 3.86
N ILE A 233 3.07 -13.04 4.13
CA ILE A 233 4.00 -13.56 5.13
C ILE A 233 5.39 -13.79 4.53
N THR A 234 6.24 -12.77 4.68
CA THR A 234 7.65 -12.83 4.28
C THR A 234 8.49 -13.63 5.28
N PRO A 235 9.69 -14.12 4.91
CA PRO A 235 10.62 -14.74 5.85
C PRO A 235 10.95 -13.84 7.06
N PHE A 236 10.94 -12.52 6.87
CA PHE A 236 11.16 -11.56 7.95
C PHE A 236 9.99 -11.54 8.93
N ARG A 237 8.74 -11.53 8.43
CA ARG A 237 7.54 -11.59 9.28
C ARG A 237 7.43 -12.93 10.02
N LYS A 238 7.77 -14.06 9.37
CA LYS A 238 7.85 -15.37 10.04
C LYS A 238 8.80 -15.37 11.23
N LYS A 239 9.91 -14.62 11.16
CA LYS A 239 10.83 -14.46 12.31
C LYS A 239 10.19 -13.68 13.46
N TYR A 240 9.32 -12.71 13.17
CA TYR A 240 8.59 -11.97 14.22
C TYR A 240 7.54 -12.84 14.91
N ILE A 241 6.78 -13.65 14.16
CA ILE A 241 5.84 -14.64 14.72
C ILE A 241 6.58 -15.50 15.76
N LYS A 242 7.67 -16.16 15.35
CA LYS A 242 8.47 -17.00 16.24
C LYS A 242 8.99 -16.26 17.48
N LYS A 243 9.41 -14.99 17.34
CA LYS A 243 9.89 -14.18 18.48
C LYS A 243 8.79 -13.86 19.48
N VAL A 244 7.58 -13.58 18.99
CA VAL A 244 6.41 -13.34 19.84
C VAL A 244 6.03 -14.62 20.55
N ASP A 245 5.91 -15.74 19.84
CA ASP A 245 5.57 -17.05 20.44
C ASP A 245 6.60 -17.49 21.49
N GLN A 246 7.89 -17.28 21.21
CA GLN A 246 8.97 -17.52 22.18
C GLN A 246 8.82 -16.64 23.43
N SER A 247 8.37 -15.39 23.27
CA SER A 247 8.13 -14.50 24.41
C SER A 247 6.95 -14.99 25.23
N ILE A 248 5.84 -15.39 24.58
CA ILE A 248 4.67 -15.98 25.26
C ILE A 248 5.08 -17.20 26.10
N LEU A 249 5.89 -18.10 25.54
CA LEU A 249 6.41 -19.28 26.24
C LEU A 249 7.35 -18.91 27.41
N LEU A 250 8.32 -18.02 27.15
CA LEU A 250 9.34 -17.65 28.14
C LEU A 250 8.73 -17.04 29.41
N TYR A 251 7.66 -16.26 29.25
CA TYR A 251 6.95 -15.63 30.37
C TYR A 251 5.77 -16.48 30.88
N ALA A 252 5.68 -17.74 30.45
CA ALA A 252 4.62 -18.67 30.81
C ALA A 252 3.20 -18.11 30.56
N LEU A 253 3.02 -17.23 29.56
CA LEU A 253 1.75 -16.59 29.22
C LEU A 253 0.89 -17.46 28.29
N ASN A 254 1.36 -18.63 27.89
CA ASN A 254 0.65 -19.52 26.95
C ASN A 254 -0.65 -20.13 27.50
N HIS A 255 -0.93 -19.96 28.81
CA HIS A 255 -2.22 -20.32 29.41
C HIS A 255 -3.26 -19.19 29.31
N THR A 256 -2.84 -17.97 28.94
CA THR A 256 -3.70 -16.77 28.85
C THR A 256 -3.72 -16.18 27.45
N ILE A 257 -2.60 -16.21 26.72
CA ILE A 257 -2.45 -15.62 25.38
C ILE A 257 -2.18 -16.74 24.37
N GLU A 258 -3.00 -16.82 23.33
CA GLU A 258 -2.77 -17.74 22.21
C GLU A 258 -1.53 -17.35 21.36
N PHE A 259 -0.92 -18.36 20.73
CA PHE A 259 0.18 -18.14 19.79
C PHE A 259 -0.24 -17.32 18.57
N CYS A 260 0.74 -16.63 18.01
CA CYS A 260 0.54 -15.72 16.90
C CYS A 260 0.14 -16.48 15.63
N LYS A 261 -1.07 -16.22 15.11
CA LYS A 261 -1.58 -16.85 13.88
C LYS A 261 -1.27 -16.02 12.64
N GLN A 262 -1.08 -16.70 11.51
CA GLN A 262 -1.03 -16.07 10.19
C GLN A 262 -2.43 -16.09 9.60
N ILE A 263 -2.87 -14.95 9.04
CA ILE A 263 -4.14 -14.82 8.34
C ILE A 263 -3.93 -14.24 6.94
N THR A 264 -4.63 -14.81 5.96
CA THR A 264 -4.66 -14.33 4.59
C THR A 264 -5.78 -13.30 4.39
N PHE A 265 -5.64 -12.43 3.38
CA PHE A 265 -6.69 -11.45 3.09
C PHE A 265 -8.03 -12.08 2.66
N SER A 266 -8.02 -13.35 2.25
CA SER A 266 -9.19 -14.12 1.85
C SER A 266 -9.87 -14.88 2.99
N ASP A 267 -9.29 -14.87 4.20
CA ASP A 267 -9.90 -15.57 5.33
C ASP A 267 -11.17 -14.81 5.79
N ASN A 268 -12.24 -15.56 6.08
CA ASN A 268 -13.57 -14.98 6.28
C ASN A 268 -13.66 -14.16 7.58
N PRO A 269 -14.28 -12.97 7.57
CA PRO A 269 -14.49 -12.16 8.78
C PRO A 269 -15.36 -12.83 9.86
N SER A 270 -16.09 -13.89 9.52
CA SER A 270 -16.93 -14.66 10.44
C SER A 270 -16.14 -15.52 11.43
N ASP A 271 -14.84 -15.68 11.23
CA ASP A 271 -14.01 -16.45 12.15
C ASP A 271 -13.79 -15.67 13.44
N PHE A 272 -13.81 -16.38 14.57
CA PHE A 272 -13.45 -15.82 15.88
C PHE A 272 -11.98 -15.36 15.82
N ARG A 273 -11.76 -14.05 15.66
CA ARG A 273 -10.43 -13.43 15.47
C ARG A 273 -9.74 -13.09 16.79
N ALA A 274 -8.43 -12.89 16.72
CA ALA A 274 -7.65 -12.32 17.80
C ALA A 274 -8.01 -10.87 18.09
N ALA A 275 -7.96 -10.48 19.36
CA ALA A 275 -8.12 -9.10 19.80
C ALA A 275 -7.00 -8.16 19.29
N TYR A 276 -5.85 -8.71 18.89
CA TYR A 276 -4.68 -7.93 18.50
C TYR A 276 -4.14 -8.34 17.13
N SER A 277 -3.68 -7.35 16.36
CA SER A 277 -3.03 -7.56 15.05
C SER A 277 -1.60 -7.05 15.08
N LEU A 278 -0.61 -7.89 14.76
CA LEU A 278 0.80 -7.52 14.73
C LEU A 278 1.24 -7.09 13.33
N HIS A 279 1.84 -5.91 13.24
CA HIS A 279 2.26 -5.28 11.99
C HIS A 279 3.78 -5.15 11.88
N PRO A 280 4.53 -6.26 11.70
CA PRO A 280 5.94 -6.15 11.39
C PRO A 280 6.16 -5.62 9.97
N PRO A 281 7.25 -4.86 9.75
CA PRO A 281 7.67 -4.47 8.41
C PRO A 281 7.86 -5.69 7.49
N GLN A 282 7.79 -5.50 6.17
CA GLN A 282 7.96 -6.63 5.23
C GLN A 282 9.40 -7.18 5.20
N SER A 283 10.39 -6.34 5.52
CA SER A 283 11.81 -6.67 5.53
C SER A 283 12.56 -5.81 6.54
N LYS A 284 13.83 -6.18 6.83
CA LYS A 284 14.71 -5.40 7.71
C LYS A 284 14.97 -3.98 7.18
N SER A 285 15.01 -3.82 5.86
CA SER A 285 15.28 -2.54 5.18
C SER A 285 14.02 -1.72 4.89
N TRP A 286 12.85 -2.19 5.31
CA TRP A 286 11.60 -1.50 5.08
C TRP A 286 11.55 -0.16 5.81
N LYS A 287 11.12 0.88 5.10
CA LYS A 287 11.23 2.28 5.53
C LYS A 287 9.90 2.95 5.85
N TYR A 288 8.78 2.32 5.49
CA TYR A 288 7.49 3.00 5.46
C TYR A 288 6.47 2.42 6.42
N SER A 289 5.64 3.29 7.00
CA SER A 289 4.45 2.85 7.73
C SER A 289 3.45 2.17 6.78
N SER A 290 2.41 1.54 7.32
CA SER A 290 1.33 0.95 6.49
C SER A 290 -0.04 1.42 7.01
N PRO A 291 -0.44 2.67 6.75
CA PRO A 291 -1.67 3.27 7.27
C PRO A 291 -2.91 2.46 6.92
N MET A 292 -3.00 1.98 5.68
CA MET A 292 -4.12 1.14 5.22
C MET A 292 -4.26 -0.15 6.03
N ARG A 293 -3.15 -0.79 6.40
CA ARG A 293 -3.19 -2.02 7.23
C ARG A 293 -3.61 -1.72 8.67
N ILE A 294 -3.20 -0.57 9.21
CA ILE A 294 -3.60 -0.11 10.55
C ILE A 294 -5.11 0.17 10.56
N TYR A 295 -5.58 0.93 9.57
CA TYR A 295 -7.00 1.19 9.37
C TYR A 295 -7.80 -0.10 9.23
N ARG A 296 -7.34 -1.05 8.42
CA ARG A 296 -8.03 -2.34 8.23
C ARG A 296 -8.15 -3.14 9.52
N ALA A 297 -7.06 -3.22 10.27
CA ALA A 297 -7.06 -3.90 11.56
C ALA A 297 -8.10 -3.30 12.51
N LEU A 298 -8.18 -1.98 12.60
CA LEU A 298 -9.13 -1.29 13.47
C LEU A 298 -10.57 -1.37 12.96
N SER A 299 -10.81 -0.96 11.72
CA SER A 299 -12.15 -0.66 11.21
C SER A 299 -12.88 -1.86 10.61
N TYR A 300 -12.15 -2.89 10.16
CA TYR A 300 -12.75 -4.11 9.57
C TYR A 300 -12.51 -5.35 10.43
N ASP A 301 -11.27 -5.56 10.88
CA ASP A 301 -10.95 -6.72 11.71
C ASP A 301 -11.38 -6.50 13.17
N TYR A 302 -11.61 -5.26 13.62
CA TYR A 302 -11.85 -4.92 15.03
C TYR A 302 -10.78 -5.49 15.96
N SER A 303 -9.51 -5.36 15.55
CA SER A 303 -8.35 -5.81 16.31
C SER A 303 -7.43 -4.62 16.58
N LEU A 304 -6.88 -4.55 17.79
CA LEU A 304 -5.95 -3.47 18.15
C LEU A 304 -4.59 -3.70 17.46
N PRO A 305 -4.11 -2.78 16.61
CA PRO A 305 -2.84 -2.92 15.93
C PRO A 305 -1.66 -2.73 16.87
N ILE A 306 -0.69 -3.63 16.76
CA ILE A 306 0.59 -3.62 17.45
C ILE A 306 1.70 -3.41 16.41
N LEU A 307 2.42 -2.29 16.52
CA LEU A 307 3.56 -1.98 15.67
C LEU A 307 4.84 -2.52 16.28
N THR A 308 5.63 -3.27 15.51
CA THR A 308 6.99 -3.65 15.93
C THR A 308 8.02 -2.56 15.69
N LYS A 309 7.61 -1.46 15.05
CA LYS A 309 8.41 -0.28 14.74
C LYS A 309 7.46 0.89 14.46
N PHE A 310 7.61 1.97 15.22
CA PHE A 310 7.00 3.26 14.89
C PHE A 310 7.85 3.97 13.83
N PHE A 311 7.22 4.41 12.74
CA PHE A 311 7.88 5.16 11.69
C PHE A 311 7.70 6.66 11.86
N ASN A 312 6.65 7.09 12.58
CA ASN A 312 6.27 8.50 12.76
C ASN A 312 6.05 9.20 11.42
N GLN A 313 5.38 8.51 10.50
CA GLN A 313 5.14 8.98 9.12
C GLN A 313 3.67 9.25 8.85
N HIS A 314 2.76 8.68 9.66
CA HIS A 314 1.33 8.86 9.50
C HIS A 314 0.62 8.97 10.87
N PRO A 315 -0.33 9.91 11.05
CA PRO A 315 -0.97 10.16 12.34
C PRO A 315 -1.72 8.94 12.91
N ILE A 316 -2.23 8.06 12.05
CA ILE A 316 -2.90 6.81 12.47
C ILE A 316 -2.00 5.89 13.32
N GLU A 317 -0.67 6.00 13.21
CA GLU A 317 0.24 5.19 14.03
C GLU A 317 0.03 5.46 15.54
N ALA A 318 -0.48 6.64 15.91
CA ALA A 318 -0.80 6.99 17.30
C ALA A 318 -1.93 6.14 17.90
N LEU A 319 -2.73 5.46 17.07
CA LEU A 319 -3.80 4.54 17.49
C LEU A 319 -3.28 3.12 17.80
N CYS A 320 -1.97 2.87 17.65
CA CYS A 320 -1.40 1.55 17.82
C CYS A 320 -0.68 1.37 19.16
N LEU A 321 -0.52 0.12 19.59
CA LEU A 321 0.46 -0.25 20.62
C LEU A 321 1.86 -0.44 20.02
N GLU A 322 2.90 -0.14 20.80
CA GLU A 322 4.29 -0.46 20.45
C GLU A 322 4.69 -1.80 21.05
N TYR A 323 5.20 -2.71 20.23
CA TYR A 323 5.72 -3.98 20.72
C TYR A 323 7.05 -3.81 21.47
N LYS A 324 6.96 -3.88 22.80
CA LYS A 324 8.05 -3.81 23.79
C LYS A 324 8.21 -5.13 24.54
N LYS A 325 8.16 -6.25 23.81
CA LYS A 325 8.31 -7.61 24.35
C LYS A 325 7.28 -7.91 25.46
N GLU A 326 7.73 -8.35 26.63
CA GLU A 326 6.90 -8.76 27.77
C GLU A 326 5.92 -7.67 28.22
N LYS A 327 6.36 -6.40 28.23
CA LYS A 327 5.55 -5.28 28.69
C LYS A 327 4.27 -5.18 27.87
N THR A 328 4.38 -5.31 26.55
CA THR A 328 3.22 -5.28 25.65
C THR A 328 2.30 -6.48 25.88
N LEU A 329 2.84 -7.68 26.13
CA LEU A 329 2.01 -8.86 26.41
C LEU A 329 1.21 -8.69 27.71
N VAL A 330 1.82 -8.09 28.74
CA VAL A 330 1.14 -7.76 30.00
C VAL A 330 0.07 -6.68 29.79
N GLU A 331 0.40 -5.60 29.07
CA GLU A 331 -0.55 -4.54 28.70
C GLU A 331 -1.75 -5.12 27.93
N MET A 332 -1.50 -6.01 26.96
CA MET A 332 -2.56 -6.68 26.21
C MET A 332 -3.50 -7.47 27.12
N HIS A 333 -2.94 -8.23 28.07
CA HIS A 333 -3.77 -8.98 29.02
C HIS A 333 -4.60 -8.02 29.89
N GLN A 334 -4.00 -6.93 30.39
CA GLN A 334 -4.68 -5.92 31.21
C GLN A 334 -5.82 -5.23 30.46
N PHE A 335 -5.59 -4.79 29.22
CA PHE A 335 -6.62 -4.15 28.39
C PHE A 335 -7.73 -5.11 28.02
N TYR A 336 -7.41 -6.38 27.77
CA TYR A 336 -8.41 -7.40 27.47
C TYR A 336 -9.31 -7.71 28.68
N GLN A 337 -8.74 -7.78 29.89
CA GLN A 337 -9.51 -8.01 31.13
C GLN A 337 -10.29 -6.78 31.60
N ASN A 338 -9.74 -5.57 31.37
CA ASN A 338 -10.39 -4.32 31.74
C ASN A 338 -10.29 -3.29 30.60
N PRO A 339 -11.17 -3.40 29.59
CA PRO A 339 -11.19 -2.50 28.44
C PRO A 339 -11.30 -1.01 28.77
N LYS A 340 -11.90 -0.67 29.92
CA LYS A 340 -12.06 0.72 30.35
C LYS A 340 -10.71 1.43 30.50
N LEU A 341 -9.69 0.74 31.01
CA LEU A 341 -8.33 1.29 31.16
C LEU A 341 -7.72 1.72 29.83
N PHE A 342 -8.10 1.04 28.74
CA PHE A 342 -7.62 1.35 27.40
C PHE A 342 -8.41 2.50 26.76
N PHE A 343 -9.74 2.46 26.86
CA PHE A 343 -10.61 3.38 26.13
C PHE A 343 -10.50 4.84 26.60
N ASP A 344 -10.17 5.10 27.88
CA ASP A 344 -10.01 6.47 28.40
C ASP A 344 -8.97 7.32 27.64
N GLU A 345 -7.87 6.69 27.20
CA GLU A 345 -6.84 7.34 26.38
C GLU A 345 -7.12 7.17 24.88
N PHE A 346 -7.63 6.01 24.47
CA PHE A 346 -7.88 5.70 23.07
C PHE A 346 -8.96 6.61 22.45
N ASP A 347 -10.03 6.92 23.19
CA ASP A 347 -11.10 7.82 22.76
C ASP A 347 -10.54 9.18 22.29
N LYS A 348 -9.63 9.76 23.08
CA LYS A 348 -8.99 11.05 22.77
C LYS A 348 -8.14 10.99 21.51
N LYS A 349 -7.37 9.91 21.35
CA LYS A 349 -6.50 9.70 20.19
C LYS A 349 -7.31 9.50 18.91
N VAL A 350 -8.43 8.79 18.96
CA VAL A 350 -9.30 8.60 17.80
C VAL A 350 -9.97 9.89 17.38
N ILE A 351 -10.49 10.69 18.33
CA ILE A 351 -11.06 12.01 18.03
C ILE A 351 -10.02 12.89 17.33
N GLN A 352 -8.82 13.02 17.92
CA GLN A 352 -7.74 13.81 17.34
C GLN A 352 -7.35 13.31 15.94
N TYR A 353 -7.25 12.00 15.73
CA TYR A 353 -6.95 11.44 14.43
C TYR A 353 -8.04 11.75 13.39
N THR A 354 -9.31 11.57 13.76
CA THR A 354 -10.46 11.79 12.86
C THR A 354 -10.56 13.24 12.43
N GLU A 355 -10.33 14.19 13.33
CA GLU A 355 -10.27 15.63 13.00
C GLU A 355 -9.18 15.93 11.97
N ILE A 356 -7.97 15.39 12.16
CA ILE A 356 -6.86 15.52 11.21
C ILE A 356 -7.25 14.92 9.86
N ALA A 357 -7.78 13.69 9.86
CA ALA A 357 -8.13 12.98 8.64
C ALA A 357 -9.19 13.73 7.82
N GLN A 358 -10.28 14.17 8.47
CA GLN A 358 -11.36 14.92 7.82
C GLN A 358 -10.86 16.24 7.22
N LYS A 359 -10.07 17.01 7.99
CA LYS A 359 -9.51 18.28 7.53
C LYS A 359 -8.65 18.11 6.27
N GLU A 360 -7.74 17.14 6.27
CA GLU A 360 -6.85 16.89 5.12
C GLU A 360 -7.64 16.37 3.91
N ASN A 361 -8.59 15.45 4.14
CA ASN A 361 -9.44 14.93 3.08
C ASN A 361 -10.34 16.01 2.46
N ASP A 362 -10.97 16.86 3.27
CA ASP A 362 -11.81 17.97 2.81
C ASP A 362 -10.99 18.95 1.96
N ALA A 363 -9.74 19.21 2.35
CA ALA A 363 -8.84 20.05 1.56
C ALA A 363 -8.51 19.41 0.20
N ILE A 364 -8.31 18.09 0.13
CA ILE A 364 -8.07 17.36 -1.12
C ILE A 364 -9.31 17.42 -2.02
N ILE A 365 -10.48 17.06 -1.49
CA ILE A 365 -11.75 17.09 -2.23
C ILE A 365 -12.02 18.50 -2.76
N GLY A 366 -11.84 19.53 -1.93
CA GLY A 366 -11.99 20.93 -2.35
C GLY A 366 -11.05 21.36 -3.48
N LYS A 367 -9.80 20.85 -3.51
CA LYS A 367 -8.86 21.13 -4.60
C LYS A 367 -9.27 20.48 -5.92
N MET A 368 -9.95 19.33 -5.91
CA MET A 368 -10.41 18.65 -7.13
C MET A 368 -11.46 19.45 -7.92
N PHE A 369 -12.08 20.46 -7.31
CA PHE A 369 -13.03 21.33 -8.00
C PHE A 369 -12.39 22.59 -8.61
N LYS A 370 -11.25 23.05 -8.07
CA LYS A 370 -10.61 24.33 -8.44
C LYS A 370 -9.75 24.26 -9.70
N ILE A 371 -9.45 23.05 -10.17
CA ILE A 371 -8.63 22.72 -11.35
C ILE A 371 -9.56 22.20 -12.44
#